data_AF-A0A4Q1CBG2-F1
#
_entry.id   AF-A0A4Q1CBG2-F1
#
_cell.length_a   1.000
_cell.length_b   1.000
_cell.length_c   1.000
_cell.angle_alpha   90.00
_cell.angle_beta   90.00
_cell.angle_gamma   90.00
#
_symmetry.space_group_name_H-M   'P 1'
#
loop_
_entity.id
_entity.type
_entity.pdbx_description
1 polymer ?
#
loop_
_entity_poly.entity_id
_entity_poly.type
_entity_poly.pdbx_seq_one_letter_code
_entity_poly.pdbx_strand_id
1 'polypeptide(L)'
;MESAPFFDVPLNLPHAGRVARRLVTYLQRDGRGNTAAATTAAEIVELLAPYYDSDENPNRAVAEQVRTEAALLGRKFVEQVELDALGHDLLGQGVRNLFECLALGREGAAISLRAGENPDSMQRPR
;
A
#
# COMPACT_ATOMS: atom_id res chain seq x y z
N MET A 1 -13.17 7.18 -19.24
CA MET A 1 -13.28 6.59 -17.90
C MET A 1 -13.16 7.72 -16.91
N GLU A 2 -14.19 7.96 -16.10
CA GLU A 2 -14.02 8.82 -14.92
C GLU A 2 -12.98 8.19 -14.01
N SER A 3 -12.07 9.01 -13.50
CA SER A 3 -11.07 8.59 -12.51
C SER A 3 -11.79 8.18 -11.24
N ALA A 4 -11.46 7.02 -10.67
CA ALA A 4 -11.96 6.63 -9.35
C ALA A 4 -11.70 7.77 -8.32
N PRO A 5 -12.67 8.11 -7.45
CA PRO A 5 -12.45 9.06 -6.37
C PRO A 5 -11.30 8.61 -5.45
N PHE A 6 -10.60 9.55 -4.82
CA PHE A 6 -9.48 9.26 -3.92
C PHE A 6 -9.37 10.32 -2.81
N PHE A 7 -8.76 9.94 -1.68
CA PHE A 7 -8.39 10.91 -0.66
C PHE A 7 -7.07 11.60 -1.02
N ASP A 8 -7.06 12.92 -0.97
CA ASP A 8 -5.84 13.73 -1.11
C ASP A 8 -5.27 14.01 0.29
N VAL A 9 -4.32 13.18 0.71
CA VAL A 9 -3.68 13.27 2.02
C VAL A 9 -2.19 13.60 1.88
N PRO A 10 -1.61 14.37 2.81
CA PRO A 10 -0.17 14.63 2.82
C PRO A 10 0.65 13.34 2.97
N LEU A 11 1.90 13.38 2.48
CA LEU A 11 2.85 12.28 2.64
C LEU A 11 3.04 11.92 4.12
N ASN A 12 2.84 10.64 4.46
CA ASN A 12 2.91 10.12 5.82
C ASN A 12 3.59 8.74 5.80
N LEU A 13 4.93 8.73 5.79
CA LEU A 13 5.74 7.50 5.82
C LEU A 13 5.54 6.68 7.10
N PRO A 14 5.38 7.27 8.31
CA PRO A 14 5.05 6.50 9.51
C PRO A 14 3.74 5.70 9.37
N HIS A 15 2.69 6.32 8.82
CA HIS A 15 1.43 5.62 8.59
C HIS A 15 1.51 4.61 7.43
N ALA A 16 2.28 4.90 6.38
CA ALA A 16 2.59 3.93 5.34
C ALA A 16 3.23 2.66 5.92
N GLY A 17 4.18 2.80 6.87
CA GLY A 17 4.81 1.67 7.56
C GLY A 17 3.81 0.83 8.37
N ARG A 18 2.85 1.46 9.05
CA ARG A 18 1.72 0.78 9.72
C ARG A 18 0.89 -0.04 8.73
N VAL A 19 0.58 0.53 7.57
CA VAL A 19 -0.21 -0.14 6.53
C VAL A 19 0.57 -1.31 5.92
N ALA A 20 1.86 -1.14 5.63
CA ALA A 20 2.71 -2.21 5.09
C ALA A 20 2.74 -3.45 6.01
N ARG A 21 2.84 -3.26 7.33
CA ARG A 21 2.75 -4.36 8.31
C ARG A 21 1.39 -5.08 8.30
N ARG A 22 0.29 -4.35 8.03
CA ARG A 22 -1.04 -4.95 7.88
C ARG A 22 -1.11 -5.83 6.62
N LEU A 23 -0.51 -5.41 5.51
CA LEU A 23 -0.45 -6.22 4.28
C LEU A 23 0.24 -7.57 4.54
N VAL A 24 1.39 -7.56 5.23
CA VAL A 24 2.06 -8.80 5.67
C VAL A 24 1.14 -9.65 6.53
N THR A 25 0.44 -9.02 7.49
CA THR A 25 -0.48 -9.73 8.40
C THR A 25 -1.64 -10.39 7.64
N TYR A 26 -2.21 -9.73 6.62
CA TYR A 26 -3.27 -10.31 5.80
C TYR A 26 -2.77 -11.56 5.06
N LEU A 27 -1.65 -11.44 4.34
CA LEU A 27 -1.05 -12.57 3.63
C LEU A 27 -0.68 -13.74 4.56
N GLN A 28 -0.18 -13.46 5.75
CA GLN A 28 0.12 -14.51 6.74
C GLN A 28 -1.15 -15.22 7.22
N ARG A 29 -2.22 -14.48 7.53
CA ARG A 29 -3.51 -15.04 7.97
C ARG A 29 -4.15 -15.92 6.91
N ASP A 30 -3.94 -15.60 5.65
CA ASP A 30 -4.47 -16.37 4.52
C ASP A 30 -3.59 -17.59 4.15
N GLY A 31 -2.53 -17.86 4.93
CA GLY A 31 -1.58 -18.94 4.64
C GLY A 31 -0.66 -18.65 3.44
N ARG A 32 -0.54 -17.39 3.03
CA ARG A 32 0.23 -16.91 1.87
C ARG A 32 1.56 -16.25 2.25
N GLY A 33 2.04 -16.50 3.46
CA GLY A 33 3.26 -15.86 4.00
C GLY A 33 4.57 -16.15 3.26
N ASN A 34 4.59 -17.14 2.37
CA ASN A 34 5.76 -17.51 1.56
C ASN A 34 5.65 -17.10 0.08
N THR A 35 4.67 -16.27 -0.28
CA THR A 35 4.47 -15.79 -1.65
C THR A 35 5.43 -14.65 -2.01
N ALA A 36 5.61 -14.39 -3.30
CA ALA A 36 6.40 -13.24 -3.75
C ALA A 36 5.81 -11.90 -3.23
N ALA A 37 4.48 -11.79 -3.20
CA ALA A 37 3.77 -10.67 -2.61
C ALA A 37 4.10 -10.48 -1.12
N ALA A 38 4.21 -11.58 -0.35
CA ALA A 38 4.59 -11.50 1.06
C ALA A 38 6.02 -10.99 1.25
N THR A 39 6.96 -11.45 0.41
CA THR A 39 8.33 -10.94 0.40
C THR A 39 8.37 -9.45 0.08
N THR A 40 7.68 -8.99 -0.96
CA THR A 40 7.66 -7.57 -1.32
C THR A 40 6.93 -6.70 -0.29
N ALA A 41 5.89 -7.22 0.39
CA ALA A 41 5.30 -6.52 1.53
C ALA A 41 6.30 -6.36 2.69
N ALA A 42 7.14 -7.37 2.96
CA ALA A 42 8.21 -7.27 3.94
C ALA A 42 9.30 -6.25 3.52
N GLU A 43 9.69 -6.22 2.24
CA GLU A 43 10.61 -5.19 1.70
C GLU A 43 10.08 -3.76 1.96
N ILE A 44 8.77 -3.53 1.76
CA ILE A 44 8.14 -2.23 2.07
C ILE A 44 8.21 -1.94 3.58
N VAL A 45 7.98 -2.94 4.43
CA VAL A 45 8.07 -2.79 5.89
C VAL A 45 9.50 -2.40 6.30
N GLU A 46 10.51 -3.04 5.74
CA GLU A 46 11.92 -2.74 6.04
C GLU A 46 12.29 -1.32 5.60
N LEU A 47 11.88 -0.91 4.39
CA LEU A 47 12.10 0.44 3.88
C LEU A 47 11.47 1.52 4.78
N LEU A 48 10.28 1.24 5.33
CA LEU A 48 9.51 2.21 6.11
C LEU A 48 9.74 2.11 7.62
N ALA A 49 10.46 1.08 8.10
CA ALA A 49 10.72 0.85 9.52
C ALA A 49 11.31 2.07 10.24
N PRO A 50 12.34 2.77 9.70
CA PRO A 50 12.93 3.92 10.38
C PRO A 50 11.92 5.04 10.70
N TYR A 51 10.98 5.28 9.79
CA TYR A 51 9.97 6.34 9.92
C TYR A 51 8.79 5.90 10.78
N TYR A 52 8.46 4.61 10.73
CA TYR A 52 7.48 4.03 11.64
C TYR A 52 7.96 4.13 13.09
N ASP A 53 9.24 3.81 13.36
CA ASP A 53 9.80 3.80 14.70
C ASP A 53 9.99 5.21 15.27
N SER A 54 10.36 6.19 14.44
CA SER A 54 10.45 7.60 14.86
C SER A 54 9.10 8.32 14.93
N ASP A 55 8.06 7.76 14.31
CA ASP A 55 6.77 8.42 14.00
C ASP A 55 6.92 9.78 13.30
N GLU A 56 8.03 9.96 12.56
CA GLU A 56 8.37 11.21 11.87
C GLU A 56 8.73 10.95 10.40
N ASN A 57 8.27 11.84 9.52
CA ASN A 57 8.82 11.92 8.16
C ASN A 57 10.25 12.52 8.23
N PRO A 58 11.17 12.07 7.36
CA PRO A 58 12.47 12.71 7.23
C PRO A 58 12.31 14.06 6.51
N ASN A 59 13.44 14.74 6.28
CA ASN A 59 13.43 15.93 5.43
C ASN A 59 12.84 15.62 4.04
N ARG A 60 12.36 16.68 3.37
CA ARG A 60 11.60 16.56 2.13
C ARG A 60 12.29 15.75 1.03
N ALA A 61 13.60 15.95 0.82
CA ALA A 61 14.33 15.26 -0.25
C ALA A 61 14.36 13.74 0.00
N VAL A 62 14.67 13.32 1.23
CA VAL A 62 14.65 11.92 1.62
C VAL A 62 13.23 11.36 1.57
N ALA A 63 12.24 12.13 2.03
CA ALA A 63 10.84 11.70 2.04
C ALA A 63 10.33 11.43 0.62
N GLU A 64 10.67 12.28 -0.36
CA GLU A 64 10.32 12.10 -1.76
C GLU A 64 11.01 10.87 -2.39
N GLN A 65 12.25 10.59 -2.02
CA GLN A 65 12.98 9.39 -2.46
C GLN A 65 12.32 8.12 -1.93
N VAL A 66 12.09 8.04 -0.62
CA VAL A 66 11.45 6.88 0.04
C VAL A 66 10.05 6.67 -0.50
N ARG A 67 9.28 7.75 -0.70
CA ARG A 67 7.95 7.68 -1.33
C ARG A 67 8.03 6.98 -2.69
N THR A 68 9.01 7.36 -3.51
CA THR A 68 9.17 6.81 -4.86
C THR A 68 9.50 5.32 -4.80
N GLU A 69 10.41 4.92 -3.93
CA GLU A 69 10.81 3.53 -3.73
C GLU A 69 9.66 2.66 -3.18
N ALA A 70 8.96 3.15 -2.14
CA ALA A 70 7.80 2.49 -1.58
C ALA A 70 6.67 2.31 -2.61
N ALA A 71 6.44 3.31 -3.47
CA ALA A 71 5.45 3.22 -4.54
C ALA A 71 5.85 2.23 -5.65
N LEU A 72 7.14 2.08 -5.94
CA LEU A 72 7.63 1.06 -6.88
C LEU A 72 7.39 -0.35 -6.31
N LEU A 73 7.76 -0.58 -5.05
CA LEU A 73 7.48 -1.84 -4.37
C LEU A 73 5.97 -2.10 -4.25
N GLY A 74 5.18 -1.08 -3.96
CA GLY A 74 3.72 -1.18 -3.90
C GLY A 74 3.08 -1.59 -5.24
N ARG A 75 3.58 -1.07 -6.36
CA ARG A 75 3.15 -1.51 -7.70
C ARG A 75 3.52 -2.96 -7.98
N LYS A 76 4.78 -3.34 -7.70
CA LYS A 76 5.27 -4.72 -7.81
C LYS A 76 4.43 -5.68 -6.96
N PHE A 77 4.08 -5.28 -5.74
CA PHE A 77 3.19 -6.04 -4.85
C PHE A 77 1.83 -6.29 -5.50
N VAL A 78 1.19 -5.26 -6.07
CA VAL A 78 -0.12 -5.40 -6.74
C VAL A 78 -0.03 -6.34 -7.95
N GLU A 79 1.03 -6.24 -8.75
CA GLU A 79 1.26 -7.16 -9.87
C GLU A 79 1.36 -8.61 -9.41
N GLN A 80 2.12 -8.89 -8.34
CA GLN A 80 2.25 -10.23 -7.78
C GLN A 80 0.92 -10.75 -7.21
N VAL A 81 0.16 -9.90 -6.50
CA VAL A 81 -1.18 -10.23 -5.99
C VAL A 81 -2.13 -10.61 -7.12
N GLU A 82 -2.10 -9.87 -8.22
CA GLU A 82 -2.94 -10.12 -9.40
C GLU A 82 -2.53 -11.42 -10.10
N LEU A 83 -1.22 -11.62 -10.33
CA LEU A 83 -0.68 -12.82 -10.99
C LEU A 83 -0.98 -14.11 -10.21
N ASP A 84 -0.86 -14.07 -8.89
CA ASP A 84 -1.07 -15.23 -8.02
C ASP A 84 -2.52 -15.36 -7.52
N ALA A 85 -3.43 -14.50 -8.02
CA ALA A 85 -4.84 -14.44 -7.63
C ALA A 85 -5.06 -14.38 -6.10
N LEU A 86 -4.27 -13.55 -5.42
CA LEU A 86 -4.31 -13.37 -3.96
C LEU A 86 -5.27 -12.26 -3.51
N GLY A 87 -5.82 -11.50 -4.46
CA GLY A 87 -6.59 -10.29 -4.17
C GLY A 87 -7.89 -10.55 -3.41
N HIS A 88 -8.18 -9.68 -2.44
CA HIS A 88 -9.44 -9.63 -1.71
C HIS A 88 -9.61 -8.24 -1.07
N ASP A 89 -10.80 -7.96 -0.54
CA ASP A 89 -11.21 -6.61 -0.16
C ASP A 89 -10.25 -5.92 0.83
N LEU A 90 -9.87 -6.61 1.92
CA LEU A 90 -8.92 -6.05 2.91
C LEU A 90 -7.52 -5.80 2.34
N LEU A 91 -7.06 -6.64 1.40
CA LEU A 91 -5.76 -6.45 0.74
C LEU A 91 -5.80 -5.21 -0.16
N GLY A 92 -6.86 -5.09 -0.96
CA GLY A 92 -7.09 -3.92 -1.80
C GLY A 92 -7.23 -2.63 -1.01
N GLN A 93 -7.97 -2.64 0.10
CA GLN A 93 -8.03 -1.51 1.04
C GLN A 93 -6.66 -1.16 1.61
N GLY A 94 -5.86 -2.16 1.98
CA GLY A 94 -4.48 -1.96 2.43
C GLY A 94 -3.61 -1.29 1.35
N VAL A 95 -3.74 -1.71 0.09
CA VAL A 95 -3.03 -1.09 -1.05
C VAL A 95 -3.47 0.36 -1.26
N ARG A 96 -4.78 0.63 -1.24
CA ARG A 96 -5.28 2.01 -1.36
C ARG A 96 -4.72 2.90 -0.26
N ASN A 97 -4.85 2.46 0.99
CA ASN A 97 -4.37 3.20 2.16
C ASN A 97 -2.86 3.45 2.08
N LEU A 98 -2.08 2.48 1.59
CA LEU A 98 -0.63 2.65 1.41
C LEU A 98 -0.35 3.81 0.44
N PHE A 99 -0.99 3.81 -0.73
CA PHE A 99 -0.76 4.84 -1.75
C PHE A 99 -1.31 6.20 -1.35
N GLU A 100 -2.43 6.25 -0.62
CA GLU A 100 -2.91 7.48 0.02
C GLU A 100 -1.83 8.04 0.96
N CYS A 101 -1.26 7.22 1.86
CA CYS A 101 -0.15 7.66 2.73
C CYS A 101 1.07 8.15 1.97
N LEU A 102 1.30 7.65 0.76
CA LEU A 102 2.38 8.09 -0.12
C LEU A 102 2.05 9.38 -0.89
N ALA A 103 0.92 10.04 -0.60
CA ALA A 103 0.38 11.16 -1.37
C ALA A 103 0.18 10.81 -2.87
N LEU A 104 -0.22 9.58 -3.14
CA LEU A 104 -0.49 9.01 -4.46
C LEU A 104 -1.92 8.45 -4.53
N GLY A 105 -2.87 9.09 -3.84
CA GLY A 105 -4.24 8.58 -3.67
C GLY A 105 -4.94 8.24 -4.98
N ARG A 106 -4.78 9.06 -6.04
CA ARG A 106 -5.37 8.78 -7.36
C ARG A 106 -4.92 7.45 -7.93
N GLU A 107 -3.63 7.16 -7.84
CA GLU A 107 -3.09 5.90 -8.29
C GLU A 107 -3.57 4.76 -7.40
N GLY A 108 -3.50 4.96 -6.08
CA GLY A 108 -3.99 4.01 -5.08
C GLY A 108 -5.43 3.56 -5.32
N ALA A 109 -6.33 4.49 -5.63
CA ALA A 109 -7.73 4.22 -5.92
C ALA A 109 -7.94 3.36 -7.17
N ALA A 110 -7.03 3.43 -8.15
CA ALA A 110 -7.08 2.63 -9.37
C ALA A 110 -6.48 1.23 -9.16
N ILE A 111 -5.28 1.14 -8.58
CA ILE A 111 -4.56 -0.14 -8.47
C ILE A 111 -5.10 -1.04 -7.34
N SER A 112 -5.75 -0.47 -6.32
CA SER A 112 -6.41 -1.22 -5.25
C SER A 112 -7.50 -2.16 -5.76
N LEU A 113 -8.20 -1.79 -6.84
CA LEU A 113 -9.20 -2.64 -7.47
C LEU A 113 -8.57 -3.92 -8.06
N ARG A 114 -7.35 -3.80 -8.63
CA ARG A 114 -6.57 -4.96 -9.11
C ARG A 114 -6.11 -5.86 -7.96
N ALA A 115 -5.88 -5.28 -6.79
CA ALA A 115 -5.60 -6.01 -5.56
C ALA A 115 -6.86 -6.58 -4.86
N GLY A 116 -8.04 -6.41 -5.47
CA GLY A 116 -9.29 -7.03 -5.02
C GLY A 116 -10.16 -6.17 -4.08
N GLU A 117 -9.91 -4.86 -3.98
CA GLU A 117 -10.81 -3.97 -3.23
C GLU A 117 -12.23 -4.00 -3.83
N ASN A 118 -13.24 -4.13 -2.97
CA ASN A 118 -14.63 -4.00 -3.41
C ASN A 118 -14.90 -2.53 -3.85
N PRO A 119 -15.33 -2.28 -5.11
CA PRO A 119 -15.63 -0.92 -5.57
C PRO A 119 -16.74 -0.24 -4.74
N ASP A 120 -17.62 -1.02 -4.12
CA ASP A 120 -18.71 -0.54 -3.26
C ASP A 120 -18.30 -0.47 -1.77
N SER A 121 -17.02 -0.64 -1.44
CA SER A 121 -16.54 -0.54 -0.07
C SER A 121 -16.91 0.82 0.53
N MET A 122 -17.56 0.82 1.70
CA MET A 122 -17.96 2.03 2.43
C MET A 122 -16.79 2.95 2.78
N GLN A 123 -15.56 2.42 2.76
CA GLN A 123 -14.35 3.17 3.03
C GLN A 123 -13.78 3.87 1.78
N ARG A 124 -14.33 3.62 0.60
CA ARG A 124 -13.93 4.32 -0.63
C ARG A 124 -14.58 5.70 -0.67
N PRO A 125 -13.84 6.74 -1.07
CA PRO A 125 -14.41 8.06 -1.31
C PRO A 125 -15.44 8.01 -2.45
N ARG A 126 -16.43 8.91 -2.38
CA ARG A 126 -17.55 9.01 -3.33
C ARG A 126 -17.45 10.30 -4.13
#